data_AF-M3E0F7-F1
#
_entry.id   AF-M3E0F7-F1
#
_cell.length_a   1.000
_cell.length_b   1.000
_cell.length_c   1.000
_cell.angle_alpha   90.00
_cell.angle_beta   90.00
_cell.angle_gamma   90.00
#
_symmetry.space_group_name_H-M   'P 1'
#
loop_
_entity.id
_entity.type
_entity.pdbx_description
1 polymer ?
#
loop_
_entity_poly.entity_id
_entity_poly.type
_entity_poly.pdbx_seq_one_letter_code
_entity_poly.pdbx_strand_id
1 'polypeptide(L)'
;RDIKISVKHNDPVVMVEAYRQLAAQCDYPLHLGVTEAGPAFQGTIKSAVAFGALLSQGIGDTIRVSLSAPPVEEIKVGIQILESLNLRQRGLEIVSCPSCGRAQVDVYKLAEEVTAGLTGMEVPLRVAVMGCVVNGPGEAREADLGVASGNGKGQIFVKGEVIKTVPESKIVETLIEEAMKIAEQMEKDGIASGEPAVTVS
;
A
#
# COMPACT_ATOMS: atom_id res chain seq x y z
N ARG A 1 -7.66 -0.63 -34.17
CA ARG A 1 -6.68 0.46 -34.39
C ARG A 1 -5.78 0.48 -33.18
N ASP A 2 -4.47 0.53 -33.37
CA ASP A 2 -3.48 0.43 -32.27
C ASP A 2 -3.00 1.82 -31.87
N ILE A 3 -3.86 2.57 -31.17
CA ILE A 3 -3.59 3.97 -30.78
C ILE A 3 -3.88 4.14 -29.30
N LYS A 4 -3.00 4.88 -28.60
CA LYS A 4 -3.20 5.39 -27.24
C LYS A 4 -2.91 6.89 -27.23
N ILE A 5 -3.57 7.64 -26.35
CA ILE A 5 -3.41 9.10 -26.28
C ILE A 5 -2.85 9.51 -24.92
N SER A 6 -1.99 10.54 -24.89
CA SER A 6 -1.56 11.19 -23.66
C SER A 6 -1.52 12.70 -23.83
N VAL A 7 -2.02 13.44 -22.85
CA VAL A 7 -1.98 14.91 -22.76
C VAL A 7 -1.38 15.31 -21.41
N LYS A 8 -0.05 15.35 -21.34
CA LYS A 8 0.69 15.52 -20.07
C LYS A 8 0.87 16.99 -19.72
N HIS A 9 0.84 17.29 -18.43
CA HIS A 9 1.18 18.60 -17.87
C HIS A 9 1.91 18.40 -16.53
N ASN A 10 2.71 19.38 -16.11
CA ASN A 10 3.48 19.29 -14.86
C ASN A 10 2.68 19.70 -13.61
N ASP A 11 1.65 20.52 -13.81
CA ASP A 11 0.63 20.85 -12.82
C ASP A 11 -0.46 19.76 -12.78
N PRO A 12 -0.63 19.06 -11.64
CA PRO A 12 -1.66 18.03 -11.45
C PRO A 12 -3.09 18.51 -11.75
N VAL A 13 -3.45 19.75 -11.39
CA VAL A 13 -4.82 20.27 -11.56
C VAL A 13 -5.14 20.43 -13.04
N VAL A 14 -4.22 21.02 -13.80
CA VAL A 14 -4.35 21.19 -15.25
C VAL A 14 -4.38 19.84 -15.95
N MET A 15 -3.50 18.91 -15.56
CA MET A 15 -3.47 17.57 -16.11
C MET A 15 -4.80 16.85 -15.90
N VAL A 16 -5.33 16.84 -14.67
CA VAL A 16 -6.58 16.16 -14.33
C VAL A 16 -7.73 16.69 -15.20
N GLU A 17 -7.85 18.00 -15.34
CA GLU A 17 -8.90 18.61 -16.16
C GLU A 17 -8.76 18.25 -17.65
N ALA A 18 -7.54 18.29 -18.19
CA ALA A 18 -7.26 17.91 -19.57
C ALA A 18 -7.66 16.44 -19.86
N TYR A 19 -7.34 15.51 -18.95
CA TYR A 19 -7.72 14.10 -19.13
C TYR A 19 -9.23 13.86 -18.96
N ARG A 20 -9.92 14.59 -18.08
CA ARG A 20 -11.38 14.52 -17.96
C ARG A 20 -12.06 14.97 -19.25
N GLN A 21 -11.62 16.10 -19.81
CA GLN A 21 -12.13 16.59 -21.09
C GLN A 21 -11.84 15.59 -22.21
N LEU A 22 -10.63 15.03 -22.27
CA LEU A 22 -10.26 14.04 -23.29
C LEU A 22 -11.10 12.75 -23.19
N ALA A 23 -11.26 12.21 -21.97
CA ALA A 23 -12.06 11.01 -21.73
C ALA A 23 -13.54 11.18 -22.10
N ALA A 24 -14.08 12.40 -21.99
CA ALA A 24 -15.45 12.70 -22.41
C ALA A 24 -15.63 12.76 -23.94
N GLN A 25 -14.53 12.89 -24.71
CA GLN A 25 -14.57 13.09 -26.16
C GLN A 25 -14.18 11.84 -26.97
N CYS A 26 -13.49 10.87 -26.36
CA CYS A 26 -13.10 9.64 -27.03
C CYS A 26 -12.94 8.46 -26.07
N ASP A 27 -13.00 7.25 -26.62
CA ASP A 27 -12.83 5.96 -25.96
C ASP A 27 -11.43 5.35 -26.18
N TYR A 28 -10.48 6.13 -26.69
CA TYR A 28 -9.09 5.65 -26.85
C TYR A 28 -8.43 5.42 -25.49
N PRO A 29 -7.60 4.36 -25.34
CA PRO A 29 -6.85 4.16 -24.11
C PRO A 29 -5.92 5.35 -23.80
N LEU A 30 -5.93 5.77 -22.54
CA LEU A 30 -5.25 6.96 -22.04
C LEU A 30 -4.00 6.59 -21.25
N HIS A 31 -2.85 7.15 -21.66
CA HIS A 31 -1.59 7.02 -20.95
C HIS A 31 -1.33 8.22 -20.05
N LEU A 32 -1.56 8.06 -18.74
CA LEU A 32 -1.39 9.11 -17.77
C LEU A 32 0.10 9.32 -17.43
N GLY A 33 0.46 10.59 -17.23
CA GLY A 33 1.75 10.94 -16.66
C GLY A 33 1.83 12.42 -16.33
N VAL A 34 2.19 12.75 -15.09
CA VAL A 34 2.62 14.11 -14.73
C VAL A 34 4.04 14.27 -15.29
N THR A 35 4.24 15.18 -16.25
CA THR A 35 5.59 15.45 -16.76
C THR A 35 6.34 16.33 -15.76
N GLU A 36 7.68 16.25 -15.72
CA GLU A 36 8.49 17.14 -14.87
C GLU A 36 8.01 17.20 -13.39
N ALA A 37 7.66 16.05 -12.80
CA ALA A 37 7.04 16.03 -11.47
C ALA A 37 8.00 16.52 -10.37
N GLY A 38 9.31 16.44 -10.60
CA GLY A 38 10.38 16.94 -9.74
C GLY A 38 11.12 15.84 -8.97
N PRO A 39 11.88 16.21 -7.92
CA PRO A 39 12.60 15.27 -7.06
C PRO A 39 11.67 14.26 -6.40
N ALA A 40 12.21 13.11 -5.97
CA ALA A 40 11.42 11.95 -5.52
C ALA A 40 10.23 12.29 -4.60
N PHE A 41 10.44 12.97 -3.48
CA PHE A 41 9.35 13.29 -2.55
C PHE A 41 8.24 14.15 -3.19
N GLN A 42 8.62 15.27 -3.82
CA GLN A 42 7.67 16.18 -4.46
C GLN A 42 6.97 15.53 -5.66
N GLY A 43 7.74 14.83 -6.49
CA GLY A 43 7.24 14.18 -7.69
C GLY A 43 6.30 13.01 -7.38
N THR A 44 6.56 12.26 -6.31
CA THR A 44 5.65 11.23 -5.79
C THR A 44 4.32 11.84 -5.39
N ILE A 45 4.33 12.93 -4.61
CA ILE A 45 3.10 13.60 -4.16
C ILE A 45 2.31 14.13 -5.37
N LYS A 46 2.97 14.85 -6.30
CA LYS A 46 2.32 15.38 -7.50
C LYS A 46 1.68 14.27 -8.34
N SER A 47 2.42 13.18 -8.56
CA SER A 47 1.94 12.05 -9.35
C SER A 47 0.77 11.33 -8.68
N ALA A 48 0.88 11.06 -7.36
CA ALA A 48 -0.18 10.41 -6.59
C ALA A 48 -1.47 11.24 -6.57
N VAL A 49 -1.37 12.56 -6.43
CA VAL A 49 -2.54 13.46 -6.47
C VAL A 49 -3.23 13.42 -7.83
N ALA A 50 -2.47 13.54 -8.93
CA ALA A 50 -3.05 13.52 -10.28
C ALA A 50 -3.65 12.15 -10.62
N PHE A 51 -2.91 11.07 -10.36
CA PHE A 51 -3.34 9.72 -10.72
C PHE A 51 -4.49 9.26 -9.83
N GLY A 52 -4.44 9.51 -8.52
CA GLY A 52 -5.54 9.21 -7.60
C GLY A 52 -6.85 9.86 -8.03
N ALA A 53 -6.81 11.12 -8.48
CA ALA A 53 -8.00 11.85 -8.95
C ALA A 53 -8.60 11.29 -10.25
N LEU A 54 -7.78 10.76 -11.16
CA LEU A 54 -8.24 10.24 -12.46
C LEU A 54 -8.60 8.75 -12.37
N LEU A 55 -7.72 7.95 -11.80
CA LEU A 55 -7.88 6.49 -11.72
C LEU A 55 -9.06 6.08 -10.83
N SER A 56 -9.36 6.82 -9.75
CA SER A 56 -10.58 6.58 -8.94
C SER A 56 -11.89 6.84 -9.70
N GLN A 57 -11.82 7.53 -10.84
CA GLN A 57 -12.95 7.80 -11.75
C GLN A 57 -12.97 6.83 -12.93
N GLY A 58 -12.07 5.84 -12.96
CA GLY A 58 -11.90 4.93 -14.09
C GLY A 58 -11.22 5.56 -15.31
N ILE A 59 -10.54 6.69 -15.16
CA ILE A 59 -9.84 7.37 -16.25
C ILE A 59 -8.35 7.01 -16.22
N GLY A 60 -7.89 6.28 -17.24
CA GLY A 60 -6.48 5.93 -17.44
C GLY A 60 -6.24 4.42 -17.55
N ASP A 61 -5.52 4.01 -18.60
CA ASP A 61 -5.27 2.60 -18.93
C ASP A 61 -3.81 2.18 -18.68
N THR A 62 -2.92 3.16 -18.60
CA THR A 62 -1.52 2.96 -18.26
C THR A 62 -0.97 4.24 -17.65
N ILE A 63 -0.04 4.12 -16.71
CA ILE A 63 0.59 5.26 -16.03
C ILE A 63 2.09 5.27 -16.24
N ARG A 64 2.70 6.45 -16.16
CA ARG A 64 4.13 6.64 -15.95
C ARG A 64 4.37 7.77 -14.95
N VAL A 65 4.99 7.45 -13.82
CA VAL A 65 5.56 8.43 -12.89
C VAL A 65 6.82 9.02 -13.53
N SER A 66 7.03 10.33 -13.48
CA SER A 66 8.20 11.00 -14.08
C SER A 66 8.98 11.78 -13.01
N LEU A 67 9.95 11.13 -12.38
CA LEU A 67 10.73 11.68 -11.26
C LEU A 67 12.12 12.13 -11.73
N SER A 68 12.67 13.14 -11.07
CA SER A 68 14.10 13.44 -11.14
C SER A 68 14.89 12.51 -10.20
N ALA A 69 14.81 11.21 -10.46
CA ALA A 69 15.39 10.12 -9.66
C ALA A 69 15.70 8.91 -10.56
N PRO A 70 16.43 7.88 -10.08
CA PRO A 70 16.63 6.65 -10.83
C PRO A 70 15.28 6.03 -11.27
N PRO A 71 15.17 5.47 -12.50
CA PRO A 71 13.90 4.97 -13.03
C PRO A 71 13.21 3.88 -12.18
N VAL A 72 13.98 3.13 -11.40
CA VAL A 72 13.45 2.13 -10.46
C VAL A 72 12.53 2.77 -9.42
N GLU A 73 12.80 4.00 -8.99
CA GLU A 73 11.92 4.74 -8.08
C GLU A 73 10.60 5.13 -8.73
N GLU A 74 10.60 5.45 -10.04
CA GLU A 74 9.35 5.70 -10.79
C GLU A 74 8.45 4.46 -10.79
N ILE A 75 9.04 3.28 -10.98
CA ILE A 75 8.33 2.00 -10.98
C ILE A 75 7.75 1.71 -9.59
N LYS A 76 8.55 1.84 -8.53
CA LYS A 76 8.09 1.62 -7.14
C LYS A 76 6.89 2.51 -6.81
N VAL A 77 6.98 3.80 -7.12
CA VAL A 77 5.89 4.76 -6.86
C VAL A 77 4.65 4.42 -7.69
N GLY A 78 4.82 4.08 -8.97
CA GLY A 78 3.69 3.72 -9.85
C GLY A 78 2.95 2.48 -9.35
N ILE A 79 3.69 1.45 -8.93
CA ILE A 79 3.12 0.23 -8.34
C ILE A 79 2.35 0.57 -7.06
N GLN A 80 2.96 1.32 -6.14
CA GLN A 80 2.34 1.71 -4.87
C GLN A 80 1.05 2.52 -5.04
N ILE A 81 0.98 3.40 -6.05
CA ILE A 81 -0.25 4.15 -6.37
C ILE A 81 -1.37 3.19 -6.80
N LEU A 82 -1.08 2.23 -7.67
CA LEU A 82 -2.07 1.27 -8.15
C LEU A 82 -2.54 0.33 -7.03
N GLU A 83 -1.63 -0.14 -6.18
CA GLU A 83 -1.93 -0.97 -5.01
C GLU A 83 -2.80 -0.23 -3.98
N SER A 84 -2.50 1.05 -3.73
CA SER A 84 -3.27 1.92 -2.83
C SER A 84 -4.71 2.16 -3.31
N LEU A 85 -4.92 2.15 -4.63
CA LEU A 85 -6.23 2.29 -5.27
C LEU A 85 -6.94 0.95 -5.51
N ASN A 86 -6.35 -0.18 -5.10
CA ASN A 86 -6.85 -1.53 -5.39
C ASN A 86 -6.96 -1.87 -6.89
N LEU A 87 -6.20 -1.17 -7.73
CA LEU A 87 -6.13 -1.41 -9.18
C LEU A 87 -5.04 -2.43 -9.54
N ARG A 88 -4.21 -2.79 -8.57
CA ARG A 88 -3.23 -3.87 -8.62
C ARG A 88 -3.29 -4.63 -7.30
N GLN A 89 -3.02 -5.93 -7.36
CA GLN A 89 -2.87 -6.71 -6.14
C GLN A 89 -1.74 -6.13 -5.29
N ARG A 90 -2.02 -5.94 -4.01
CA ARG A 90 -1.06 -5.42 -3.04
C ARG A 90 0.02 -6.46 -2.78
N GLY A 91 1.26 -6.01 -2.63
CA GLY A 91 2.30 -6.82 -2.01
C GLY A 91 2.16 -6.82 -0.48
N LEU A 92 3.29 -6.91 0.21
CA LEU A 92 3.36 -6.68 1.65
C LEU A 92 2.96 -5.23 1.99
N GLU A 93 1.99 -5.06 2.88
CA GLU A 93 1.53 -3.76 3.37
C GLU A 93 1.65 -3.71 4.90
N ILE A 94 2.42 -2.76 5.42
CA ILE A 94 2.50 -2.50 6.87
C ILE A 94 1.53 -1.35 7.20
N VAL A 95 0.53 -1.65 8.03
CA VAL A 95 -0.42 -0.67 8.56
C VAL A 95 -0.03 -0.39 10.00
N SER A 96 0.41 0.82 10.31
CA SER A 96 0.78 1.20 11.67
C SER A 96 -0.01 2.41 12.14
N CYS A 97 -0.34 2.43 13.44
CA CYS A 97 -0.90 3.64 14.02
C CYS A 97 0.18 4.74 14.06
N PRO A 98 -0.18 6.03 13.90
CA PRO A 98 0.80 7.13 13.85
C PRO A 98 1.48 7.42 15.20
N SER A 99 1.22 6.61 16.23
CA SER A 99 1.38 6.90 17.66
C SER A 99 0.46 8.03 18.15
N CYS A 100 0.17 8.06 19.45
CA CYS A 100 -0.61 9.11 20.11
C CYS A 100 -0.39 9.07 21.63
N GLY A 101 -1.04 9.94 22.41
CA GLY A 101 -0.94 9.95 23.87
C GLY A 101 -1.45 8.68 24.57
N ARG A 102 -2.05 7.73 23.83
CA ARG A 102 -2.45 6.40 24.32
C ARG A 102 -1.44 5.31 24.01
N ALA A 103 -0.39 5.61 23.24
CA ALA A 103 0.64 4.64 22.90
C ALA A 103 1.32 4.18 24.19
N GLN A 104 1.39 2.86 24.36
CA GLN A 104 2.00 2.20 25.51
C GLN A 104 3.32 1.53 25.17
N VAL A 105 3.72 1.60 23.89
CA VAL A 105 4.97 1.08 23.34
C VAL A 105 5.53 2.06 22.32
N ASP A 106 6.80 1.90 21.96
CA ASP A 106 7.41 2.63 20.85
C ASP A 106 6.93 2.05 19.51
N VAL A 107 5.88 2.64 18.97
CA VAL A 107 5.25 2.19 17.73
C VAL A 107 6.18 2.34 16.53
N TYR A 108 6.99 3.41 16.51
CA TYR A 108 7.90 3.67 15.39
C TYR A 108 8.93 2.57 15.31
N LYS A 109 9.60 2.29 16.44
CA LYS A 109 10.58 1.21 16.53
C LYS A 109 9.98 -0.14 16.18
N LEU A 110 8.79 -0.46 16.70
CA LEU A 110 8.13 -1.73 16.42
C LEU A 110 7.77 -1.87 14.93
N ALA A 111 7.25 -0.82 14.31
CA ALA A 111 6.91 -0.83 12.89
C ALA A 111 8.16 -0.94 12.00
N GLU A 112 9.26 -0.26 12.35
CA GLU A 112 10.54 -0.37 11.65
C GLU A 112 11.12 -1.79 11.74
N GLU A 113 11.14 -2.39 12.93
CA GLU A 113 11.64 -3.75 13.14
C GLU A 113 10.81 -4.80 12.39
N VAL A 114 9.48 -4.66 12.40
CA VAL A 114 8.58 -5.53 11.61
C VAL A 114 8.80 -5.34 10.11
N THR A 115 8.91 -4.09 9.64
CA THR A 115 9.17 -3.79 8.22
C THR A 115 10.50 -4.40 7.76
N ALA A 116 11.55 -4.24 8.56
CA ALA A 116 12.87 -4.81 8.26
C ALA A 116 12.81 -6.36 8.24
N GLY A 117 12.10 -6.97 9.19
CA GLY A 117 11.97 -8.42 9.29
C GLY A 117 11.16 -9.07 8.17
N LEU A 118 10.26 -8.32 7.53
CA LEU A 118 9.41 -8.79 6.43
C LEU A 118 9.89 -8.33 5.05
N THR A 119 11.01 -7.60 4.99
CA THR A 119 11.60 -7.15 3.71
C THR A 119 11.92 -8.35 2.82
N GLY A 120 11.47 -8.31 1.56
CA GLY A 120 11.64 -9.39 0.59
C GLY A 120 10.47 -10.38 0.52
N MET A 121 9.43 -10.21 1.36
CA MET A 121 8.19 -10.96 1.23
C MET A 121 7.38 -10.50 0.02
N GLU A 122 7.08 -11.41 -0.90
CA GLU A 122 6.36 -11.11 -2.15
C GLU A 122 4.86 -11.44 -2.08
N VAL A 123 4.41 -12.12 -1.02
CA VAL A 123 3.00 -12.47 -0.86
C VAL A 123 2.15 -11.25 -0.50
N PRO A 124 0.88 -11.21 -0.95
CA PRO A 124 -0.07 -10.13 -0.64
C PRO A 124 -0.52 -10.22 0.82
N LEU A 125 0.29 -9.68 1.74
CA LEU A 125 0.04 -9.78 3.18
C LEU A 125 -0.08 -8.38 3.81
N ARG A 126 -1.19 -8.13 4.50
CA ARG A 126 -1.36 -6.92 5.31
C ARG A 126 -1.01 -7.20 6.78
N VAL A 127 -0.04 -6.46 7.31
CA VAL A 127 0.42 -6.58 8.69
C VAL A 127 0.15 -5.32 9.49
N ALA A 128 -0.66 -5.43 10.54
CA ALA A 128 -1.03 -4.33 11.43
C ALA A 128 -0.12 -4.21 12.66
N VAL A 129 0.39 -3.01 12.95
CA VAL A 129 1.25 -2.71 14.12
C VAL A 129 0.64 -1.58 14.95
N MET A 130 0.01 -1.96 16.08
CA MET A 130 -0.77 -1.03 16.88
C MET A 130 -0.17 -0.82 18.27
N GLY A 131 -0.05 0.45 18.66
CA GLY A 131 0.64 0.88 19.87
C GLY A 131 -0.16 0.90 21.16
N CYS A 132 -1.44 0.55 21.12
CA CYS A 132 -2.29 0.53 22.30
C CYS A 132 -3.35 -0.57 22.21
N VAL A 133 -3.89 -0.97 23.35
CA VAL A 133 -4.97 -1.97 23.46
C VAL A 133 -6.38 -1.38 23.28
N VAL A 134 -6.50 -0.08 22.98
CA VAL A 134 -7.81 0.59 22.87
C VAL A 134 -8.41 0.40 21.49
N ASN A 135 -7.84 1.05 20.46
CA ASN A 135 -8.29 0.89 19.07
C ASN A 135 -7.47 -0.18 18.34
N GLY A 136 -6.28 -0.52 18.86
CA GLY A 136 -5.37 -1.47 18.23
C GLY A 136 -5.99 -2.84 17.96
N PRO A 137 -6.82 -3.43 18.85
CA PRO A 137 -7.47 -4.70 18.55
C PRO A 137 -8.47 -4.64 17.40
N GLY A 138 -9.13 -3.50 17.15
CA GLY A 138 -10.04 -3.35 16.02
C GLY A 138 -9.26 -3.34 14.71
N GLU A 139 -8.28 -2.45 14.61
CA GLU A 139 -7.43 -2.28 13.42
C GLU A 139 -6.59 -3.54 13.13
N ALA A 140 -6.11 -4.24 14.17
CA ALA A 140 -5.35 -5.48 14.00
C ALA A 140 -6.19 -6.68 13.51
N ARG A 141 -7.51 -6.65 13.69
CA ARG A 141 -8.41 -7.71 13.19
C ARG A 141 -8.76 -7.57 11.73
N GLU A 142 -8.68 -6.36 11.18
CA GLU A 142 -8.91 -6.09 9.75
C GLU A 142 -7.72 -6.47 8.88
N ALA A 143 -6.57 -6.74 9.49
CA ALA A 143 -5.36 -7.20 8.81
C ALA A 143 -5.28 -8.74 8.79
N ASP A 144 -4.50 -9.28 7.85
CA ASP A 144 -4.23 -10.72 7.78
C ASP A 144 -3.44 -11.20 9.00
N LEU A 145 -2.51 -10.35 9.44
CA LEU A 145 -1.69 -10.51 10.63
C LEU A 145 -1.65 -9.18 11.37
N GLY A 146 -1.68 -9.17 12.69
CA GLY A 146 -1.60 -7.92 13.44
C GLY A 146 -1.11 -8.08 14.87
N VAL A 147 -0.70 -6.96 15.46
CA VAL A 147 -0.42 -6.86 16.89
C VAL A 147 -1.10 -5.63 17.50
N ALA A 148 -1.73 -5.83 18.66
CA ALA A 148 -2.08 -4.75 19.58
C ALA A 148 -1.18 -4.84 20.82
N SER A 149 -0.35 -3.82 21.01
CA SER A 149 0.68 -3.78 22.05
C SER A 149 0.29 -2.85 23.20
N GLY A 150 0.57 -3.27 24.43
CA GLY A 150 0.40 -2.45 25.62
C GLY A 150 0.69 -3.22 26.91
N ASN A 151 0.98 -2.48 27.98
CA ASN A 151 1.30 -3.04 29.30
C ASN A 151 2.39 -4.14 29.26
N GLY A 152 3.43 -3.96 28.42
CA GLY A 152 4.56 -4.89 28.27
C GLY A 152 4.22 -6.20 27.54
N LYS A 153 3.08 -6.26 26.86
CA LYS A 153 2.62 -7.45 26.10
C LYS A 153 2.07 -7.03 24.73
N GLY A 154 2.08 -7.97 23.78
CA GLY A 154 1.43 -7.85 22.48
C GLY A 154 0.44 -9.00 22.28
N GLN A 155 -0.79 -8.66 21.89
CA GLN A 155 -1.77 -9.63 21.41
C GLN A 155 -1.60 -9.79 19.92
N ILE A 156 -1.29 -11.01 19.46
CA ILE A 156 -1.10 -11.33 18.06
C ILE A 156 -2.41 -11.83 17.48
N PHE A 157 -2.80 -11.22 16.36
CA PHE A 157 -4.01 -11.50 15.61
C PHE A 157 -3.65 -12.16 14.28
N VAL A 158 -4.38 -13.20 13.90
CA VAL A 158 -4.34 -13.77 12.55
C VAL A 158 -5.77 -13.90 12.06
N LYS A 159 -6.08 -13.31 10.90
CA LYS A 159 -7.43 -13.30 10.30
C LYS A 159 -8.54 -12.93 11.28
N GLY A 160 -8.30 -11.92 12.12
CA GLY A 160 -9.27 -11.44 13.10
C GLY A 160 -9.31 -12.16 14.45
N GLU A 161 -8.55 -13.25 14.64
CA GLU A 161 -8.55 -14.03 15.89
C GLU A 161 -7.25 -13.85 16.68
N VAL A 162 -7.36 -13.76 18.02
CA VAL A 162 -6.19 -13.72 18.90
C VAL A 162 -5.61 -15.13 19.01
N ILE A 163 -4.44 -15.35 18.41
CA ILE A 163 -3.77 -16.65 18.42
C ILE A 163 -2.79 -16.80 19.58
N LYS A 164 -2.16 -15.71 20.03
CA LYS A 164 -1.19 -15.70 21.13
C LYS A 164 -1.05 -14.33 21.76
N THR A 165 -0.72 -14.30 23.06
CA THR A 165 -0.28 -13.09 23.76
C THR A 165 1.16 -13.30 24.20
N VAL A 166 2.06 -12.44 23.76
CA VAL A 166 3.50 -12.56 24.00
C VAL A 166 4.04 -11.34 24.76
N PRO A 167 5.15 -11.48 25.51
CA PRO A 167 5.88 -10.33 26.03
C PRO A 167 6.33 -9.40 24.88
N GLU A 168 6.47 -8.10 25.17
CA GLU A 168 6.86 -7.09 24.17
C GLU A 168 8.14 -7.45 23.41
N SER A 169 9.13 -8.02 24.10
CA SER A 169 10.40 -8.47 23.52
C SER A 169 10.28 -9.60 22.50
N LYS A 170 9.14 -10.29 22.45
CA LYS A 170 8.89 -11.41 21.55
C LYS A 170 7.98 -11.04 20.39
N ILE A 171 7.41 -9.83 20.34
CA ILE A 171 6.41 -9.45 19.34
C ILE A 171 6.94 -9.59 17.91
N VAL A 172 8.11 -9.01 17.63
CA VAL A 172 8.68 -8.98 16.26
C VAL A 172 8.97 -10.39 15.76
N GLU A 173 9.71 -11.19 16.55
CA GLU A 173 9.99 -12.60 16.26
C GLU A 173 8.71 -13.38 15.97
N THR A 174 7.72 -13.18 16.83
CA THR A 174 6.43 -13.87 16.77
C THR A 174 5.61 -13.48 15.54
N LEU A 175 5.63 -12.20 15.12
CA LEU A 175 4.96 -11.74 13.91
C LEU A 175 5.63 -12.30 12.66
N ILE A 176 6.96 -12.27 12.60
CA ILE A 176 7.71 -12.77 11.44
C ILE A 176 7.44 -14.27 11.26
N GLU A 177 7.48 -15.06 12.33
CA GLU A 177 7.16 -16.50 12.28
C GLU A 177 5.77 -16.77 11.70
N GLU A 178 4.75 -16.02 12.11
CA GLU A 178 3.39 -16.20 11.60
C GLU A 178 3.25 -15.70 10.16
N ALA A 179 3.91 -14.59 9.82
CA ALA A 179 3.94 -14.10 8.44
C ALA A 179 4.54 -15.15 7.48
N MET A 180 5.64 -15.81 7.87
CA MET A 180 6.23 -16.90 7.09
C MET A 180 5.29 -18.09 6.92
N LYS A 181 4.59 -18.51 7.98
CA LYS A 181 3.61 -19.61 7.90
C LYS A 181 2.45 -19.26 6.97
N ILE A 182 1.95 -18.03 7.04
CA ILE A 182 0.88 -17.55 6.16
C ILE A 182 1.38 -17.50 4.71
N ALA A 183 2.59 -16.99 4.48
CA ALA A 183 3.20 -16.94 3.16
C ALA A 183 3.37 -18.34 2.55
N GLU A 184 3.90 -19.30 3.30
CA GLU A 184 4.07 -20.69 2.85
C GLU A 184 2.72 -21.35 2.50
N GLN A 185 1.67 -21.04 3.27
CA GLN A 185 0.32 -21.54 2.98
C GLN A 185 -0.25 -20.89 1.70
N MET A 186 -0.09 -19.58 1.52
CA MET A 186 -0.53 -18.87 0.32
C MET A 186 0.15 -19.39 -0.94
N GLU A 187 1.44 -19.67 -0.88
CA GLU A 187 2.19 -20.28 -2.00
C GLU A 187 1.67 -21.68 -2.35
N LYS A 188 1.39 -22.51 -1.34
CA LYS A 188 0.80 -23.86 -1.55
C LYS A 188 -0.59 -23.81 -2.15
N ASP A 189 -1.38 -22.79 -1.81
CA ASP A 189 -2.72 -22.57 -2.33
C ASP A 189 -2.71 -21.96 -3.76
N GLY A 190 -1.53 -21.76 -4.35
CA GLY A 190 -1.37 -21.22 -5.70
C GLY A 190 -1.61 -19.72 -5.78
N ILE A 191 -1.69 -19.03 -4.63
CA ILE A 191 -1.79 -17.57 -4.54
C ILE A 191 -0.37 -17.00 -4.73
N ALA A 192 0.16 -17.14 -5.94
CA ALA A 192 1.21 -16.27 -6.42
C ALA A 192 0.58 -14.93 -6.85
N SER A 193 1.35 -13.86 -6.86
CA SER A 193 0.95 -12.48 -7.16
C SER A 193 0.18 -12.28 -8.50
N GLY A 194 -1.10 -12.65 -8.56
CA GLY A 194 -2.14 -12.14 -9.48
C GLY A 194 -3.55 -12.32 -8.87
N GLU A 195 -4.65 -11.72 -9.32
CA GLU A 195 -4.98 -10.67 -10.30
C GLU A 195 -5.96 -9.69 -9.59
N PRO A 196 -5.95 -8.38 -9.88
CA PRO A 196 -6.87 -7.44 -9.25
C PRO A 196 -8.32 -7.67 -9.71
N ALA A 197 -9.18 -8.13 -8.81
CA ALA A 197 -10.62 -8.13 -9.01
C ALA A 197 -11.22 -6.85 -8.41
N VAL A 198 -11.47 -5.85 -9.25
CA VAL A 198 -12.24 -4.67 -8.87
C VAL A 198 -13.72 -5.07 -8.79
N THR A 199 -14.25 -5.21 -7.58
CA THR A 199 -15.72 -5.22 -7.38
C THR A 199 -16.15 -3.81 -7.02
N VAL A 200 -16.60 -3.05 -8.02
CA VAL A 200 -17.36 -1.83 -7.77
C VAL A 200 -18.79 -2.26 -7.42
N SER A 201 -19.22 -1.99 -6.18
CA SER A 201 -20.63 -2.03 -5.79
C SER A 201 -21.21 -0.63 -5.85
#